data_AF-A0A0Q6KEZ3-F1
#
_entry.id   AF-A0A0Q6KEZ3-F1
#
_cell.length_a   1.000
_cell.length_b   1.000
_cell.length_c   1.000
_cell.angle_alpha   90.00
_cell.angle_beta   90.00
_cell.angle_gamma   90.00
#
_symmetry.space_group_name_H-M   'P 1'
#
loop_
_entity.id
_entity.type
_entity.pdbx_description
1 polymer ?
#
loop_
_entity_poly.entity_id
_entity_poly.type
_entity_poly.pdbx_seq_one_letter_code
_entity_poly.pdbx_strand_id
1 'polypeptide(L)'
;MIRTMAFLLGLPALSTNQALVALALFCLAALALGWLADLLLGHGALGVIGNALVMLLGAALGLWAWRKLGIALAYDANAVTASVALAAALASLLMASALRRYV
;
A
#
# COMPACT_ATOMS: atom_id res chain seq x y z
N MET A 1 -8.31 -10.53 -18.49
CA MET A 1 -7.32 -9.46 -18.21
C MET A 1 -6.93 -9.39 -16.73
N ILE A 2 -7.86 -9.33 -15.76
CA ILE A 2 -7.56 -9.29 -14.32
C ILE A 2 -6.64 -10.42 -13.83
N ARG A 3 -6.86 -11.65 -14.29
CA ARG A 3 -6.04 -12.82 -13.93
C ARG A 3 -4.56 -12.68 -14.35
N THR A 4 -4.30 -12.03 -15.49
CA THR A 4 -2.94 -11.82 -16.01
C THR A 4 -2.20 -10.72 -15.23
N MET A 5 -2.90 -9.65 -14.84
CA MET A 5 -2.32 -8.59 -14.00
C MET A 5 -2.05 -9.08 -12.58
N ALA A 6 -2.94 -9.89 -12.01
CA ALA A 6 -2.74 -10.54 -10.72
C ALA A 6 -1.54 -11.50 -10.72
N PHE A 7 -1.30 -12.22 -11.83
CA PHE A 7 -0.13 -13.09 -11.99
C PHE A 7 1.19 -12.32 -12.07
N LEU A 8 1.21 -11.17 -12.76
CA LEU A 8 2.39 -10.28 -12.83
C LEU A 8 2.71 -9.64 -11.47
N LEU A 9 1.69 -9.38 -10.67
CA LEU A 9 1.81 -8.96 -9.27
C LEU A 9 1.97 -10.14 -8.32
N GLY A 10 2.10 -11.37 -8.84
CA GLY A 10 2.11 -12.67 -8.15
C GLY A 10 1.21 -12.75 -6.92
N LEU A 11 -0.02 -12.30 -7.10
CA LEU A 11 -1.12 -12.52 -6.19
C LEU A 11 -1.70 -13.92 -6.45
N PRO A 12 -2.16 -14.63 -5.41
CA PRO A 12 -2.81 -15.92 -5.59
C PRO A 12 -3.96 -15.80 -6.58
N ALA A 13 -4.25 -16.87 -7.33
CA ALA A 13 -5.36 -16.90 -8.28
C ALA A 13 -6.70 -16.86 -7.51
N LEU A 14 -7.19 -15.66 -7.23
CA LEU A 14 -8.45 -15.41 -6.56
C LEU A 14 -9.61 -15.50 -7.56
N SER A 15 -10.76 -15.99 -7.12
CA SER A 15 -12.01 -15.85 -7.88
C SER A 15 -12.38 -14.37 -8.01
N THR A 16 -13.16 -14.01 -9.03
CA THR A 16 -13.58 -12.61 -9.26
C THR A 16 -14.22 -11.99 -8.02
N ASN A 17 -15.05 -12.76 -7.30
CA ASN A 17 -15.70 -12.30 -6.08
C ASN A 17 -14.69 -12.06 -4.95
N GLN A 18 -13.71 -12.95 -4.77
CA GLN A 18 -12.65 -12.79 -3.76
C GLN A 18 -11.75 -11.60 -4.08
N ALA A 19 -11.43 -11.36 -5.35
CA ALA A 19 -10.63 -10.21 -5.77
C ALA A 19 -11.35 -8.88 -5.49
N LEU A 20 -12.66 -8.81 -5.73
CA LEU A 20 -13.47 -7.63 -5.42
C LEU A 20 -13.52 -7.36 -3.91
N VAL A 21 -13.71 -8.39 -3.09
CA VAL A 21 -13.70 -8.26 -1.62
C VAL A 21 -12.32 -7.80 -1.13
N ALA A 22 -11.24 -8.40 -1.65
CA ALA A 22 -9.88 -7.99 -1.29
C ALA A 22 -9.60 -6.53 -1.67
N LEU A 23 -10.01 -6.11 -2.87
CA LEU A 23 -9.88 -4.72 -3.31
C LEU A 23 -10.69 -3.76 -2.41
N ALA A 24 -11.92 -4.13 -2.06
CA ALA A 24 -12.74 -3.34 -1.15
C ALA A 24 -12.08 -3.19 0.23
N LEU A 25 -11.50 -4.27 0.77
CA LEU A 25 -10.76 -4.24 2.03
C LEU A 25 -9.51 -3.36 1.94
N PHE A 26 -8.76 -3.42 0.83
CA PHE A 26 -7.59 -2.56 0.64
C PHE A 26 -7.98 -1.07 0.56
N CYS A 27 -9.02 -0.74 -0.21
CA CYS A 27 -9.53 0.62 -0.30
C CYS A 27 -10.03 1.13 1.06
N LEU A 28 -10.77 0.30 1.80
CA LEU A 28 -11.29 0.65 3.12
C LEU A 28 -10.14 0.87 4.12
N ALA A 29 -9.15 -0.02 4.14
CA ALA A 29 -7.97 0.12 4.99
C ALA A 29 -7.16 1.38 4.63
N ALA A 30 -6.95 1.65 3.34
CA ALA A 30 -6.26 2.85 2.89
C ALA A 30 -7.01 4.13 3.27
N LEU A 31 -8.33 4.16 3.16
CA LEU A 31 -9.15 5.30 3.58
C LEU A 31 -9.13 5.49 5.10
N ALA A 32 -9.25 4.40 5.87
CA ALA A 32 -9.19 4.46 7.33
C ALA A 32 -7.83 4.98 7.83
N LEU A 33 -6.73 4.47 7.24
CA LEU A 33 -5.37 4.93 7.54
C LEU A 33 -5.13 6.35 7.02
N GLY A 34 -5.67 6.71 5.86
CA GLY A 34 -5.61 8.06 5.31
C GLY A 34 -6.31 9.08 6.20
N TRP A 35 -7.45 8.71 6.80
CA TRP A 35 -8.17 9.51 7.77
C TRP A 35 -7.39 9.66 9.08
N LEU A 36 -6.84 8.55 9.60
CA LEU A 36 -6.00 8.60 10.79
C LEU A 36 -4.76 9.48 10.57
N ALA A 37 -4.14 9.35 9.40
CA ALA A 37 -3.01 10.17 9.00
C ALA A 37 -3.38 11.65 8.89
N ASP A 38 -4.59 11.96 8.42
CA ASP A 38 -5.09 13.33 8.34
C ASP A 38 -5.16 14.00 9.73
N LEU A 39 -5.66 13.24 10.71
CA LEU A 39 -5.69 13.68 12.11
C LEU A 39 -4.29 13.84 12.72
N LEU A 40 -3.36 12.92 12.42
CA LEU A 40 -2.02 12.89 13.01
C LEU A 40 -1.08 13.93 12.41
N LEU A 41 -1.14 14.15 11.09
CA LEU A 41 -0.23 15.02 10.37
C LEU A 41 -0.68 16.49 10.38
N GLY A 42 -1.96 16.75 10.68
CA GLY A 42 -2.51 18.09 10.78
C GLY A 42 -2.23 18.92 9.53
N HIS A 43 -1.46 20.00 9.67
CA HIS A 43 -1.13 20.89 8.54
C HIS A 43 -0.24 20.24 7.48
N GLY A 44 0.43 19.12 7.78
CA GLY A 44 1.20 18.32 6.81
C GLY A 44 0.37 17.31 6.02
N ALA A 45 -0.93 17.18 6.30
CA ALA A 45 -1.79 16.16 5.72
C ALA A 45 -2.36 16.52 4.34
N LEU A 46 -2.38 15.58 3.39
CA LEU A 46 -2.90 15.80 2.04
C LEU A 46 -4.43 15.65 1.96
N GLY A 47 -5.14 15.68 3.09
CA GLY A 47 -6.52 15.24 3.18
C GLY A 47 -6.64 13.72 3.21
N VAL A 48 -7.79 13.21 3.66
CA VAL A 48 -8.08 11.76 3.74
C VAL A 48 -7.82 11.03 2.42
N ILE A 49 -8.33 11.56 1.31
CA ILE A 49 -8.21 10.94 -0.02
C ILE A 49 -6.76 11.01 -0.52
N GLY A 50 -6.09 12.15 -0.35
CA GLY A 50 -4.69 12.32 -0.77
C GLY A 50 -3.75 11.38 -0.03
N ASN A 51 -3.90 11.26 1.29
CA ASN A 51 -3.14 10.34 2.12
C ASN A 51 -3.36 8.88 1.68
N ALA A 52 -4.62 8.48 1.47
CA ALA A 52 -4.96 7.13 1.04
C ALA A 52 -4.33 6.78 -0.33
N LEU A 53 -4.36 7.70 -1.30
CA LEU A 53 -3.74 7.49 -2.62
C LEU A 53 -2.22 7.34 -2.53
N VAL A 54 -1.55 8.19 -1.75
CA VAL A 54 -0.09 8.12 -1.55
C VAL A 54 0.32 6.81 -0.87
N MET A 55 -0.48 6.34 0.10
CA MET A 55 -0.25 5.05 0.76
C MET A 55 -0.42 3.87 -0.20
N LEU A 56 -1.48 3.87 -1.02
CA LEU A 56 -1.70 2.80 -2.01
C LEU A 56 -0.58 2.76 -3.06
N LEU A 57 -0.14 3.92 -3.54
CA LEU A 57 0.99 4.03 -4.47
C LEU A 57 2.29 3.55 -3.81
N GLY A 58 2.56 3.96 -2.57
CA GLY A 58 3.73 3.51 -1.80
C GLY A 58 3.75 2.01 -1.58
N ALA A 59 2.61 1.42 -1.19
CA ALA A 59 2.46 -0.03 -1.05
C ALA A 59 2.76 -0.78 -2.35
N ALA A 60 2.17 -0.33 -3.46
CA ALA A 60 2.35 -0.96 -4.76
C ALA A 60 3.80 -0.88 -5.25
N LEU A 61 4.43 0.31 -5.16
CA LEU A 61 5.81 0.52 -5.58
C LEU A 61 6.80 -0.21 -4.68
N GLY A 62 6.61 -0.18 -3.36
CA GLY A 62 7.45 -0.89 -2.41
C GLY A 62 7.39 -2.39 -2.57
N LEU A 63 6.18 -2.94 -2.77
CA LEU A 63 6.01 -4.36 -3.05
C LEU A 63 6.65 -4.75 -4.39
N TRP A 64 6.47 -3.94 -5.44
CA TRP A 64 7.13 -4.18 -6.73
C TRP A 64 8.66 -4.18 -6.59
N ALA A 65 9.23 -3.20 -5.89
CA ALA A 65 10.66 -3.11 -5.64
C ALA A 65 11.17 -4.31 -4.83
N TRP A 66 10.46 -4.70 -3.79
CA TRP A 66 10.78 -5.87 -2.96
C TRP A 66 10.85 -7.16 -3.79
N ARG A 67 9.87 -7.38 -4.67
CA ARG A 67 9.84 -8.54 -5.57
C ARG A 67 11.01 -8.53 -6.56
N LYS A 68 11.52 -7.36 -6.94
CA LYS A 68 12.70 -7.23 -7.81
C LYS A 68 14.02 -7.53 -7.10
N LEU A 69 14.09 -7.31 -5.78
CA LEU A 69 15.29 -7.59 -4.99
C LEU A 69 15.54 -9.09 -4.78
N GLY A 70 14.50 -9.94 -4.89
CA GLY A 70 14.65 -11.39 -4.84
C GLY A 70 15.15 -11.95 -3.49
N ILE A 71 15.04 -11.17 -2.41
CA ILE A 71 15.51 -11.54 -1.07
C ILE A 71 14.53 -12.53 -0.45
N ALA A 72 14.96 -13.78 -0.26
CA ALA A 72 14.18 -14.80 0.43
C ALA A 72 14.47 -14.75 1.93
N LEU A 73 13.45 -14.38 2.72
CA LEU A 73 13.48 -14.45 4.18
C LEU A 73 12.96 -15.82 4.63
N ALA A 74 13.58 -16.42 5.64
CA ALA A 74 13.17 -17.71 6.24
C ALA A 74 11.93 -17.58 7.15
N TYR A 75 10.98 -16.72 6.78
CA TYR A 75 9.74 -16.45 7.49
C TYR A 75 8.54 -16.70 6.55
N ASP A 76 7.32 -16.65 7.08
CA ASP A 76 6.12 -16.73 6.25
C ASP A 76 6.14 -15.62 5.18
N ALA A 77 6.20 -16.05 3.92
CA ALA A 77 6.29 -15.18 2.76
C ALA A 77 5.13 -14.19 2.69
N ASN A 78 3.93 -14.58 3.14
CA ASN A 78 2.76 -13.70 3.16
C ASN A 78 2.91 -12.58 4.19
N ALA A 79 3.42 -12.90 5.38
CA ALA A 79 3.65 -11.92 6.44
C ALA A 79 4.76 -10.93 6.07
N VAL A 80 5.84 -11.40 5.45
CA VAL A 80 6.90 -10.54 4.93
C VAL A 80 6.36 -9.61 3.85
N THR A 81 5.61 -10.14 2.89
CA THR A 81 5.04 -9.34 1.79
C THR A 81 4.11 -8.25 2.31
N ALA A 82 3.24 -8.58 3.27
CA ALA A 82 2.31 -7.64 3.87
C ALA A 82 3.04 -6.54 4.68
N SER A 83 4.04 -6.92 5.48
CA SER A 83 4.82 -5.96 6.26
C SER A 83 5.63 -5.00 5.40
N VAL A 84 6.24 -5.48 4.32
CA VAL A 84 6.97 -4.63 3.36
C VAL A 84 6.04 -3.66 2.66
N ALA A 85 4.86 -4.12 2.21
CA ALA A 85 3.87 -3.24 1.58
C ALA A 85 3.38 -2.14 2.55
N LEU A 86 3.12 -2.50 3.80
CA LEU A 86 2.70 -1.56 4.84
C LEU A 86 3.81 -0.56 5.19
N ALA A 87 5.04 -1.02 5.35
CA ALA A 87 6.19 -0.16 5.62
C ALA A 87 6.41 0.85 4.48
N ALA A 88 6.31 0.39 3.23
CA ALA A 88 6.44 1.27 2.07
C ALA A 88 5.31 2.30 1.95
N ALA A 89 4.08 1.92 2.29
CA ALA A 89 2.93 2.83 2.33
C ALA A 89 3.10 3.94 3.38
N LEU A 90 3.58 3.59 4.57
CA LEU A 90 3.84 4.56 5.63
C LEU A 90 5.02 5.46 5.28
N ALA A 91 6.09 4.90 4.73
CA ALA A 91 7.27 5.66 4.31
C ALA A 91 6.93 6.69 3.21
N SER A 92 6.14 6.30 2.20
CA SER A 92 5.72 7.23 1.14
C SER A 92 4.87 8.38 1.69
N LEU A 93 3.97 8.08 2.62
CA LEU A 93 3.13 9.06 3.28
C LEU A 93 3.97 10.05 4.09
N LEU A 94 4.88 9.56 4.93
CA LEU A 94 5.78 10.42 5.72
C LEU A 94 6.63 11.30 4.82
N MET A 95 7.15 10.76 3.71
CA MET A 95 7.96 11.52 2.77
C MET A 95 7.15 12.61 2.06
N ALA A 96 5.92 12.30 1.64
CA ALA A 96 5.02 13.27 1.03
C ALA A 96 4.61 14.39 2.00
N SER A 97 4.32 14.04 3.26
CA SER A 97 3.99 15.01 4.30
C SER A 97 5.18 15.88 4.69
N ALA A 98 6.38 15.31 4.76
CA ALA A 98 7.60 16.06 4.98
C ALA A 98 7.85 17.05 3.84
N LEU A 99 7.69 16.61 2.59
CA LEU A 99 7.86 17.48 1.42
C LEU A 99 6.86 18.65 1.43
N ARG A 100 5.59 18.37 1.74
CA ARG A 100 4.54 19.40 1.84
C ARG A 100 4.84 20.44 2.90
N ARG A 101 5.53 20.09 3.98
CA ARG A 101 5.91 21.06 5.02
C ARG A 101 6.84 22.16 4.50
N TYR A 102 7.59 21.92 3.42
CA TYR A 102 8.54 22.86 2.84
C TYR A 102 7.99 23.65 1.64
N VAL A 103 6.75 23.38 1.21
CA VAL A 103 6.05 24.05 0.11
C VAL A 103 4.99 24.97 0.68
#